data_AF-A0A131XAW8-F1
#
_entry.id   AF-A0A131XAW8-F1
#
_cell.length_a   1.000
_cell.length_b   1.000
_cell.length_c   1.000
_cell.angle_alpha   90.00
_cell.angle_beta   90.00
_cell.angle_gamma   90.00
#
_symmetry.space_group_name_H-M   'P 1'
#
loop_
_entity.id
_entity.type
_entity.pdbx_description
1 polymer ?
#
loop_
_entity_poly.entity_id
_entity_poly.type
_entity_poly.pdbx_seq_one_letter_code
_entity_poly.pdbx_strand_id
1 'polypeptide(L)' 'MAAPSGEDRRKAVKETFDVLLEMSQILNTGLDAQSLALCIQLCESGVNPEALARLIKELRSRQASNLTTSSMRPEHAER' A
#
# COMPACT_ATOMS: atom_id res chain seq x y z
N MET A 1 5.14 -3.72 -38.64
CA MET A 1 4.37 -3.50 -37.39
C MET A 1 4.72 -2.12 -36.88
N ALA A 2 3.76 -1.20 -36.76
CA ALA A 2 4.00 0.13 -36.21
C ALA A 2 4.21 0.03 -34.69
N ALA A 3 5.15 0.82 -34.15
CA ALA A 3 5.36 0.89 -32.70
C ALA A 3 4.10 1.44 -32.02
N PRO A 4 3.73 0.95 -30.81
CA PRO A 4 2.58 1.47 -30.08
C PRO A 4 2.77 2.96 -29.79
N SER A 5 1.73 3.76 -30.00
CA SER A 5 1.78 5.19 -29.75
C SER A 5 1.89 5.47 -28.24
N GLY A 6 2.36 6.67 -27.87
CA GLY A 6 2.47 7.05 -26.46
C GLY A 6 1.12 7.04 -25.72
N GLU A 7 0.02 7.25 -26.45
CA GLU A 7 -1.34 7.15 -25.91
C GLU A 7 -1.72 5.69 -25.59
N ASP A 8 -1.41 4.75 -26.49
CA ASP A 8 -1.69 3.33 -26.30
C ASP A 8 -0.96 2.79 -25.06
N ARG A 9 0.30 3.18 -24.86
CA ARG A 9 1.07 2.78 -23.67
C ARG A 9 0.45 3.33 -22.39
N ARG A 10 -0.02 4.58 -22.42
CA ARG A 10 -0.61 5.22 -21.24
C ARG A 10 -1.97 4.61 -20.89
N LYS A 11 -2.74 4.15 -21.89
CA LYS A 11 -3.97 3.36 -21.69
C LYS A 11 -3.66 1.99 -21.08
N ALA A 12 -2.70 1.26 -21.66
CA ALA A 12 -2.31 -0.06 -21.16
C ALA A 12 -1.83 -0.03 -19.69
N VAL A 13 -1.06 1.00 -19.30
CA VAL A 13 -0.61 1.18 -17.91
C VAL A 13 -1.79 1.40 -16.96
N LYS A 14 -2.78 2.21 -17.37
CA LYS A 14 -3.98 2.44 -16.57
C LYS A 14 -4.80 1.16 -16.40
N GLU A 15 -5.07 0.47 -17.51
CA GLU A 15 -5.82 -0.80 -17.47
C GLU A 15 -5.11 -1.84 -16.58
N THR A 16 -3.79 -1.94 -16.69
CA THR A 16 -3.00 -2.84 -15.83
C THR A 16 -3.13 -2.45 -14.35
N PHE A 17 -3.06 -1.16 -14.05
CA PHE A 17 -3.20 -0.68 -12.68
C PHE A 17 -4.61 -0.93 -12.14
N ASP A 18 -5.65 -0.71 -12.94
CA ASP A 18 -7.04 -0.93 -12.54
C ASP A 18 -7.30 -2.40 -12.20
N VAL A 19 -6.76 -3.34 -13.00
CA VAL A 19 -6.82 -4.78 -12.70
C VAL A 19 -6.09 -5.10 -11.38
N LEU A 20 -4.90 -4.53 -11.15
CA LEU A 20 -4.17 -4.75 -9.90
C LEU A 20 -4.91 -4.20 -8.68
N LEU A 21 -5.59 -3.06 -8.83
CA LEU A 21 -6.39 -2.46 -7.77
C LEU A 21 -7.62 -3.32 -7.44
N GLU A 22 -8.30 -3.84 -8.46
CA GLU A 22 -9.41 -4.78 -8.28
C GLU A 22 -8.95 -6.06 -7.56
N MET A 23 -7.83 -6.65 -7.98
CA MET A 23 -7.23 -7.81 -7.30
C MET A 23 -6.90 -7.51 -5.83
N SER A 24 -6.35 -6.33 -5.55
CA SER A 24 -6.04 -5.88 -4.19
C SER A 24 -7.29 -5.79 -3.30
N GLN A 25 -8.40 -5.33 -3.86
CA GLN A 25 -9.69 -5.24 -3.16
C GLN A 25 -10.29 -6.62 -2.90
N ILE A 26 -10.27 -7.51 -3.89
CA ILE A 26 -10.77 -8.90 -3.75
C ILE A 26 -10.00 -9.64 -2.66
N LEU A 27 -8.67 -9.47 -2.63
CA LEU A 27 -7.81 -10.07 -1.60
C LEU A 27 -7.82 -9.31 -0.26
N ASN A 28 -8.58 -8.22 -0.18
CA ASN A 28 -8.73 -7.38 0.99
C ASN A 28 -7.38 -6.99 1.62
N THR A 29 -6.40 -6.60 0.79
CA THR A 29 -5.05 -6.24 1.26
C THR A 29 -5.04 -4.94 2.07
N GLY A 30 -6.12 -4.15 1.96
CA GLY A 30 -6.26 -2.84 2.59
C GLY A 30 -5.33 -1.78 2.00
N LEU A 31 -4.78 -1.97 0.79
CA LEU A 31 -4.01 -0.95 0.08
C LEU A 31 -4.96 -0.05 -0.72
N ASP A 32 -4.89 1.26 -0.48
CA ASP A 32 -5.51 2.27 -1.33
C ASP A 32 -4.72 2.46 -2.64
N ALA A 33 -5.30 3.19 -3.60
CA ALA A 33 -4.69 3.38 -4.92
C ALA A 33 -3.30 4.04 -4.86
N GLN A 34 -3.05 4.97 -3.94
CA GLN A 34 -1.74 5.60 -3.82
C GLN A 34 -0.72 4.63 -3.23
N SER A 35 -1.09 3.92 -2.16
CA SER A 35 -0.22 2.91 -1.54
C SER A 35 0.14 1.78 -2.50
N LEU A 36 -0.83 1.31 -3.30
CA LEU A 36 -0.60 0.28 -4.31
C LEU A 36 0.35 0.76 -5.43
N ALA A 37 0.14 1.98 -5.94
CA ALA A 37 1.02 2.57 -6.96
C ALA A 37 2.47 2.67 -6.46
N LEU A 38 2.66 3.10 -5.20
CA LEU A 38 3.99 3.15 -4.60
C LEU A 38 4.62 1.75 -4.47
N CYS A 39 3.84 0.74 -4.06
CA CYS A 39 4.32 -0.63 -3.98
C CYS A 39 4.79 -1.15 -5.34
N ILE A 40 4.05 -0.85 -6.42
CA ILE A 40 4.44 -1.20 -7.79
C ILE A 40 5.76 -0.53 -8.16
N GLN A 41 5.91 0.77 -7.95
CA GLN A 41 7.15 1.50 -8.26
C GLN A 41 8.36 0.97 -7.48
N LEU A 42 8.18 0.60 -6.21
CA LEU A 42 9.23 -0.01 -5.41
C LEU A 42 9.64 -1.38 -5.97
N CYS A 43 8.66 -2.21 -6.35
CA CYS A 43 8.90 -3.51 -6.98
C CYS A 43 9.61 -3.34 -8.35
N GLU A 44 9.19 -2.39 -9.18
CA GLU A 44 9.84 -2.05 -10.46
C GLU A 44 11.28 -1.56 -10.25
N SER A 45 11.59 -0.96 -9.10
CA SER A 45 12.93 -0.54 -8.72
C SER A 45 13.80 -1.68 -8.15
N GLY A 46 13.28 -2.91 -8.10
CA GLY A 46 14.01 -4.10 -7.64
C GLY A 46 13.85 -4.41 -6.15
N VAL A 47 12.92 -3.75 -5.44
CA VAL A 47 12.62 -4.08 -4.04
C VAL A 47 11.95 -5.45 -3.96
N ASN A 48 12.37 -6.28 -3.00
CA ASN A 48 11.75 -7.58 -2.77
C ASN A 48 10.30 -7.41 -2.26
N PRO A 49 9.28 -7.96 -2.94
CA PRO A 49 7.87 -7.77 -2.60
C PRO A 49 7.50 -8.41 -1.25
N GLU A 50 8.18 -9.50 -0.87
CA GLU A 50 7.94 -10.21 0.38
C GLU A 50 8.45 -9.39 1.58
N ALA A 51 9.63 -8.78 1.44
CA ALA A 51 10.18 -7.86 2.46
C ALA A 51 9.31 -6.60 2.58
N LEU A 52 8.86 -6.04 1.46
CA LEU A 52 7.95 -4.89 1.44
C LEU A 52 6.63 -5.20 2.16
N ALA A 53 6.03 -6.37 1.90
CA ALA A 53 4.81 -6.80 2.57
C ALA A 53 4.98 -6.94 4.09
N ARG A 54 6.12 -7.46 4.56
CA ARG A 54 6.45 -7.54 5.99
C ARG A 54 6.52 -6.14 6.62
N LEU A 55 7.20 -5.21 5.95
CA LEU A 55 7.33 -3.82 6.42
C LEU A 55 5.97 -3.11 6.51
N ILE A 56 5.11 -3.25 5.49
CA ILE A 56 3.76 -2.65 5.48
C ILE A 56 2.93 -3.16 6.66
N LYS A 57 2.97 -4.48 6.93
CA LYS A 57 2.26 -5.07 8.07
C LYS A 57 2.79 -4.53 9.39
N GLU A 58 4.10 -4.42 9.54
CA GLU A 58 4.73 -3.90 10.75
C GLU A 58 4.35 -2.43 11.00
N LEU A 59 4.41 -1.58 9.97
CA LEU A 59 4.03 -0.17 10.09
C LEU A 59 2.56 0.00 10.50
N ARG A 60 1.65 -0.78 9.91
CA ARG A 60 0.22 -0.77 10.28
C ARG A 60 -0.01 -1.23 11.72
N SER A 61 0.70 -2.28 12.15
CA SER A 61 0.63 -2.76 13.53
C SER A 61 1.09 -1.70 14.53
N ARG A 62 2.22 -1.03 14.26
CA ARG A 62 2.76 0.06 15.09
C ARG A 62 1.81 1.25 15.19
N GLN A 63 1.13 1.60 14.09
CA GLN A 63 0.12 2.66 14.10
C GLN A 63 -1.07 2.28 14.99
N ALA A 64 -1.58 1.06 14.86
CA ALA A 64 -2.68 0.56 15.71
C ALA A 64 -2.30 0.55 17.19
N SER A 65 -1.09 0.10 17.54
CA SER A 65 -0.62 0.09 18.93
C SER A 65 -0.41 1.50 19.51
N ASN A 66 0.05 2.46 18.70
CA ASN A 66 0.25 3.83 19.16
C ASN A 66 -1.07 4.52 19.54
N LEU A 67 -2.18 4.20 18.87
CA LEU A 67 -3.50 4.69 19.28
C LEU A 67 -3.90 4.17 20.67
N THR A 68 -3.61 2.90 20.99
CA THR A 68 -3.94 2.33 22.30
C THR A 68 -3.11 2.89 23.46
N THR A 69 -1.83 3.22 23.24
CA THR A 69 -0.97 3.80 24.29
C THR A 69 -1.38 5.23 24.66
N SER A 70 -1.87 6.03 23.71
CA SER A 70 -2.31 7.40 24.01
C SER A 70 -3.57 7.44 24.89
N SER A 71 -4.42 6.40 24.81
CA SER A 71 -5.66 6.29 25.59
C SER A 71 -5.48 5.75 27.02
N MET A 72 -4.27 5.29 27.41
CA MET A 72 -3.98 4.74 28.73
C MET A 72 -3.28 5.74 29.68
N ARG A 73 -3.44 7.05 29.51
CA ARG A 73 -3.06 7.99 30.58
C ARG A 73 -4.08 7.86 31.73
N PRO A 74 -3.74 7.29 32.90
CA PRO A 74 -4.66 7.27 34.02
C PRO A 74 -4.78 8.70 34.56
N GLU A 75 -6.01 9.22 34.60
CA GLU A 75 -6.25 10.64 34.85
C GLU A 75 -6.18 11.06 36.33
N HIS A 76 -6.27 10.18 37.34
CA HIS A 76 -6.15 10.61 38.74
C HIS A 76 -5.49 9.55 39.62
N ALA A 77 -4.37 9.93 40.24
CA ALA A 77 -3.99 9.48 41.58
C ALA A 77 -3.42 10.67 42.33
N GLU A 78 -4.31 11.61 42.66
CA GLU A 78 -4.13 12.51 43.80
C GLU A 78 -3.86 11.68 45.06
N ARG A 79 -2.73 11.92 45.72
CA ARG A 79 -2.55 11.98 47.18
C ARG A 79 -1.16 12.49 47.53
#